data_AF-A0A6N8YY20-F1
#
_entry.id   AF-A0A6N8YY20-F1
#
_cell.length_a   1.000
_cell.length_b   1.000
_cell.length_c   1.000
_cell.angle_alpha   90.00
_cell.angle_beta   90.00
_cell.angle_gamma   90.00
#
_symmetry.space_group_name_H-M   'P 1'
#
loop_
_entity.id
_entity.type
_entity.pdbx_description
1 polymer ?
#
loop_
_entity_poly.entity_id
_entity_poly.type
_entity_poly.pdbx_seq_one_letter_code
_entity_poly.pdbx_strand_id
1 'polypeptide(L)'
;MSMYNWYQRARARAESFLPDLDPELEVDVDEDTINPYDGGDEYETFVLVFSHPSNPRLSWTMAVKPEEEFIDKELEEVVRRIYFQRVE
;
A
#
# COMPACT_ATOMS: atom_id res chain seq x y z
N MET A 1 7.56 5.69 17.01
CA MET A 1 6.34 5.39 16.23
C MET A 1 6.30 3.89 15.99
N SER A 2 5.17 3.20 16.20
CA SER A 2 5.05 1.77 15.86
C SER A 2 4.95 1.58 14.35
N MET A 3 5.25 0.38 13.84
CA MET A 3 5.01 0.06 12.42
C MET A 3 3.56 0.32 12.04
N TYR A 4 2.61 -0.16 12.84
CA TYR A 4 1.18 0.10 12.62
C TYR A 4 0.87 1.60 12.40
N ASN A 5 1.45 2.51 13.21
CA ASN A 5 1.22 3.95 13.02
C ASN A 5 1.77 4.49 11.69
N TRP A 6 2.87 3.92 11.18
CA TRP A 6 3.38 4.28 9.86
C TRP A 6 2.45 3.84 8.74
N TYR A 7 1.90 2.62 8.83
CA TYR A 7 0.93 2.12 7.86
C TYR A 7 -0.40 2.89 7.92
N GLN A 8 -0.85 3.28 9.11
CA GLN A 8 -2.02 4.16 9.27
C GLN A 8 -1.77 5.55 8.65
N ARG A 9 -0.58 6.14 8.82
CA ARG A 9 -0.22 7.40 8.14
C ARG A 9 -0.19 7.24 6.63
N ALA A 10 0.39 6.15 6.13
CA ALA A 10 0.47 5.87 4.71
C ALA A 10 -0.93 5.64 4.10
N ARG A 11 -1.80 4.90 4.79
CA ARG A 11 -3.22 4.75 4.43
C ARG A 11 -3.91 6.10 4.34
N ALA A 12 -3.83 6.93 5.38
CA ALA A 12 -4.48 8.24 5.39
C ALA A 12 -3.96 9.16 4.26
N ARG A 13 -2.66 9.07 3.95
CA ARG A 13 -2.08 9.80 2.82
C ARG A 13 -2.60 9.27 1.49
N ALA A 14 -2.72 7.95 1.32
CA ALA A 14 -3.30 7.32 0.14
C ALA A 14 -4.77 7.69 -0.04
N GLU A 15 -5.59 7.57 1.02
CA GLU A 15 -7.00 8.00 1.02
C GLU A 15 -7.18 9.47 0.59
N SER A 16 -6.18 10.33 0.83
CA SER A 16 -6.23 11.73 0.41
C SER A 16 -6.06 11.96 -1.08
N PHE A 17 -5.38 11.09 -1.83
CA PHE A 17 -5.13 11.29 -3.27
C PHE A 17 -5.77 10.23 -4.16
N LEU A 18 -6.20 9.10 -3.61
CA LEU A 18 -6.86 8.04 -4.37
C LEU A 18 -8.13 8.51 -5.09
N PRO A 19 -9.02 9.34 -4.50
CA PRO A 19 -10.22 9.81 -5.19
C PRO A 19 -9.93 10.63 -6.46
N ASP A 20 -8.78 11.31 -6.52
CA ASP A 20 -8.32 12.04 -7.72
C ASP A 20 -7.76 11.10 -8.79
N LEU A 21 -7.27 9.92 -8.39
CA LEU A 21 -6.74 8.90 -9.29
C LEU A 21 -7.84 8.00 -9.85
N ASP A 22 -8.64 7.43 -8.94
CA ASP A 22 -9.79 6.57 -9.22
C ASP A 22 -10.72 6.58 -7.98
N PRO A 23 -11.97 7.07 -8.11
CA PRO A 23 -12.89 7.18 -6.99
C PRO A 23 -13.39 5.83 -6.45
N GLU A 24 -13.22 4.74 -7.20
CA GLU A 24 -13.57 3.38 -6.75
C GLU A 24 -12.38 2.62 -6.16
N LEU A 25 -11.17 3.18 -6.22
CA LEU A 25 -9.97 2.54 -5.67
C LEU A 25 -9.89 2.75 -4.16
N GLU A 26 -9.93 1.65 -3.42
CA GLU A 26 -9.89 1.63 -1.96
C GLU A 26 -8.50 1.23 -1.46
N VAL A 27 -8.16 1.65 -0.24
CA VAL A 27 -6.92 1.25 0.45
C VAL A 27 -7.21 0.88 1.90
N ASP A 28 -6.66 -0.24 2.35
CA ASP A 28 -6.69 -0.65 3.75
C ASP A 28 -5.32 -1.11 4.25
N VAL A 29 -5.21 -1.39 5.55
CA VAL A 29 -3.98 -1.88 6.19
C VAL A 29 -4.26 -3.28 6.68
N ASP A 30 -3.51 -4.25 6.16
CA ASP A 30 -3.65 -5.65 6.51
C ASP A 30 -2.37 -6.17 7.19
N GLU A 31 -2.52 -7.19 8.02
CA GLU A 31 -1.42 -7.91 8.66
C GLU A 31 -1.02 -9.09 7.76
N ASP A 32 0.15 -9.01 7.15
CA ASP A 32 0.66 -10.03 6.26
C ASP A 32 1.79 -10.80 6.94
N THR A 33 1.87 -12.08 6.65
CA THR A 33 2.86 -12.98 7.23
C THR A 33 3.90 -13.31 6.16
N ILE A 34 5.12 -12.77 6.30
CA ILE A 34 6.19 -13.01 5.33
C ILE A 34 6.94 -14.28 5.72
N ASN A 35 6.93 -15.24 4.80
CA ASN A 35 7.75 -16.44 4.90
C ASN A 35 9.00 -16.31 4.01
N PRO A 36 10.18 -15.98 4.57
CA PRO A 36 11.39 -15.76 3.77
C PRO A 36 11.87 -17.07 3.11
N TYR A 37 12.15 -16.99 1.79
CA TYR A 37 12.59 -18.15 0.99
C TYR A 37 13.90 -18.80 1.44
N ASP A 38 14.73 -18.09 2.21
CA ASP A 38 16.02 -18.58 2.72
C ASP A 38 15.88 -19.46 3.98
N GLY A 39 14.64 -19.78 4.40
CA GLY A 39 14.39 -20.57 5.61
C GLY A 39 14.58 -19.78 6.90
N GLY A 40 14.51 -18.45 6.83
CA GLY A 40 14.42 -17.59 8.01
C GLY A 40 13.10 -17.77 8.74
N ASP A 41 13.03 -17.25 9.97
CA ASP A 41 11.79 -17.25 10.74
C ASP A 41 10.71 -16.41 10.04
N GLU A 42 9.50 -16.96 10.02
CA GLU A 42 8.30 -16.24 9.61
C GLU A 42 8.13 -14.99 10.48
N TYR A 43 7.80 -13.87 9.86
CA TYR A 43 7.54 -12.64 10.59
C TYR A 43 6.27 -11.95 10.09
N GLU A 44 5.52 -11.41 11.05
CA GLU A 44 4.35 -10.58 10.79
C GLU A 44 4.80 -9.17 10.40
N THR A 45 4.23 -8.64 9.33
CA THR A 45 4.39 -7.27 8.87
C THR A 45 3.03 -6.69 8.54
N PHE A 46 2.95 -5.38 8.43
CA PHE A 46 1.80 -4.73 7.84
C PHE A 46 2.03 -4.52 6.35
N VAL A 47 0.96 -4.44 5.56
CA VAL A 47 0.96 -4.04 4.16
C VAL A 47 -0.18 -3.08 3.88
N LEU A 48 -0.03 -2.23 2.86
CA LEU A 48 -1.17 -1.54 2.27
C LEU A 48 -1.81 -2.43 1.23
N VAL A 49 -3.12 -2.60 1.32
CA VAL A 49 -3.92 -3.37 0.37
C VAL A 49 -4.75 -2.40 -0.45
N PHE A 50 -4.46 -2.31 -1.74
CA PHE A 50 -5.25 -1.55 -2.70
C PHE A 50 -6.21 -2.51 -3.42
N SER A 51 -7.47 -2.10 -3.58
CA SER A 51 -8.49 -2.91 -4.23
C SER A 51 -9.52 -2.07 -4.94
N HIS A 52 -10.01 -2.57 -6.07
CA HIS A 52 -11.10 -1.95 -6.82
C HIS A 52 -12.28 -2.95 -6.96
N PRO A 53 -13.52 -2.58 -6.61
CA PRO A 53 -14.66 -3.50 -6.59
C PRO A 53 -15.02 -4.02 -7.99
N SER A 54 -14.96 -3.14 -9.00
CA SER A 54 -15.32 -3.45 -10.38
C SER A 54 -14.17 -3.99 -11.25
N ASN A 55 -12.90 -3.82 -10.85
CA ASN A 55 -11.74 -4.21 -11.66
C ASN A 55 -10.69 -5.01 -10.85
N PRO A 56 -10.69 -6.35 -10.95
CA PRO A 56 -9.76 -7.20 -10.19
C PRO A 56 -8.28 -7.05 -10.59
N ARG A 57 -7.97 -6.39 -11.72
CA ARG A 57 -6.58 -6.09 -12.09
C ARG A 57 -5.98 -4.98 -11.24
N LEU A 58 -6.84 -4.12 -10.68
CA LEU A 58 -6.47 -3.01 -9.79
C LEU A 58 -6.48 -3.42 -8.32
N SER A 59 -6.03 -4.64 -8.03
CA SER A 59 -5.85 -5.14 -6.67
C SER A 59 -4.39 -5.53 -6.43
N TRP A 60 -3.75 -4.92 -5.43
CA TRP A 60 -2.35 -5.21 -5.08
C TRP A 60 -2.03 -4.89 -3.64
N THR A 61 -0.98 -5.51 -3.14
CA THR A 61 -0.42 -5.21 -1.83
C THR A 61 0.95 -4.56 -1.98
N MET A 62 1.33 -3.69 -1.05
CA MET A 62 2.68 -3.15 -0.98
C MET A 62 3.12 -2.88 0.45
N ALA A 63 4.40 -3.13 0.73
CA ALA A 63 5.04 -2.70 1.95
C ALA A 63 5.37 -1.20 1.90
N VAL A 64 5.37 -0.57 3.07
CA VAL A 64 5.67 0.85 3.24
C VAL A 64 6.98 1.01 3.98
N LYS A 65 7.83 1.93 3.51
CA LYS A 65 9.01 2.34 4.25
C LYS A 65 8.59 3.26 5.42
N PRO A 66 9.00 2.98 6.66
CA PRO A 66 8.64 3.78 7.83
C PRO A 66 9.46 5.09 7.89
N GLU A 67 9.34 5.90 6.85
CA GLU A 67 10.08 7.14 6.62
C GLU A 67 9.11 8.26 6.25
N GLU A 68 9.23 9.44 6.86
CA GLU A 68 8.32 10.56 6.61
C GLU A 68 8.40 11.02 5.15
N GLU A 69 9.61 11.13 4.61
CA GLU A 69 9.81 11.53 3.21
C GLU A 69 9.10 10.58 2.24
N PHE A 70 9.19 9.27 2.50
CA PHE A 70 8.52 8.28 1.68
C PHE A 70 7.01 8.47 1.70
N ILE A 71 6.42 8.59 2.89
CA ILE A 71 4.96 8.72 3.04
C ILE A 71 4.46 10.03 2.43
N ASP A 72 5.11 11.16 2.72
CA ASP A 72 4.61 12.45 2.29
C ASP A 72 4.80 12.72 0.79
N LYS A 73 5.92 12.25 0.21
CA LYS A 73 6.31 12.56 -1.18
C LYS A 73 6.25 11.37 -2.12
N GLU A 74 6.90 10.26 -1.77
CA GLU A 74 7.15 9.16 -2.71
C GLU A 74 5.95 8.22 -2.87
N LEU A 75 5.15 8.04 -1.82
CA LEU A 75 4.03 7.08 -1.79
C LEU A 75 3.05 7.31 -2.93
N GLU A 76 2.68 8.57 -3.16
CA GLU A 76 1.74 8.96 -4.22
C GLU A 76 2.30 8.63 -5.62
N GLU A 77 3.58 8.92 -5.86
CA GLU A 77 4.24 8.61 -7.12
C GLU A 77 4.28 7.10 -7.39
N VAL A 78 4.60 6.31 -6.37
CA VAL A 78 4.63 4.85 -6.45
C VAL A 78 3.24 4.28 -6.74
N VAL A 79 2.22 4.72 -6.01
CA VAL A 79 0.83 4.26 -6.18
C VAL A 79 0.31 4.59 -7.57
N ARG A 80 0.48 5.84 -8.03
CA ARG A 80 0.09 6.27 -9.38
C ARG A 80 0.78 5.42 -10.44
N ARG A 81 2.09 5.17 -10.29
CA ARG A 81 2.85 4.35 -11.24
C ARG A 81 2.31 2.92 -11.33
N ILE A 82 2.06 2.27 -10.18
CA ILE A 82 1.52 0.89 -10.15
C ILE A 82 0.12 0.85 -10.76
N TYR A 83 -0.72 1.85 -10.45
CA TYR A 83 -2.06 1.97 -11.01
C TYR A 83 -2.01 2.03 -12.54
N PHE A 84 -1.24 2.95 -13.13
CA PHE A 84 -1.15 3.07 -14.59
C PHE A 84 -0.60 1.81 -15.25
N GLN A 85 0.37 1.13 -14.63
CA GLN A 85 0.89 -0.15 -15.12
C GLN A 85 -0.13 -1.29 -15.13
N ARG A 86 -1.22 -1.19 -14.34
CA ARG A 86 -2.26 -2.23 -14.24
C ARG A 86 -3.51 -1.90 -15.06
N VAL A 87 -3.72 -0.62 -15.37
CA VAL A 87 -4.79 -0.17 -16.26
C VAL A 87 -4.45 -0.40 -17.73
N GLU A 88 -3.18 -0.26 -18.12
CA GLU A 88 -2.67 -0.58 -19.47
C GLU A 88 -2.77 -2.08 -19.81
#